data_AF-A0A7Y7Y6Z2-F1
#
_entry.id   AF-A0A7Y7Y6Z2-F1
#
_cell.length_a   1.000
_cell.length_b   1.000
_cell.length_c   1.000
_cell.angle_alpha   90.00
_cell.angle_beta   90.00
_cell.angle_gamma   90.00
#
_symmetry.space_group_name_H-M   'P 1'
#
loop_
_entity.id
_entity.type
_entity.pdbx_description
1 polymer ?
#
loop_
_entity_poly.entity_id
_entity_poly.type
_entity_poly.pdbx_seq_one_letter_code
_entity_poly.pdbx_strand_id
1 'polypeptide(L)'
;IDGQFNMIKGGGACLLWEKIIAHASKRMICVTDETKIVDHLGAFPLPVEVVQFGWKQTERLVRRVLAEHGIREVQIIRRERNGETVVTDSGNFILDCHCGPV
;
A
#
# COMPACT_ATOMS: atom_id res chain seq x y z
N ILE A 1 -1.36 -11.88 -3.20
CA ILE A 1 -2.15 -12.05 -4.42
C ILE A 1 -3.24 -13.03 -4.06
N ASP A 2 -4.50 -12.62 -4.19
CA ASP A 2 -5.63 -13.48 -3.85
C ASP A 2 -6.08 -14.34 -5.05
N GLY A 3 -7.09 -15.19 -4.83
CA GLY A 3 -7.67 -16.05 -5.87
C GLY A 3 -8.36 -15.29 -7.02
N GLN A 4 -8.57 -13.98 -6.89
CA GLN A 4 -9.10 -13.10 -7.94
C GLN A 4 -8.02 -12.29 -8.64
N PHE A 5 -6.74 -12.56 -8.35
CA PHE A 5 -5.58 -11.81 -8.83
C PHE A 5 -5.52 -10.35 -8.36
N ASN A 6 -6.21 -10.00 -7.27
CA ASN A 6 -5.97 -8.73 -6.60
C ASN A 6 -4.63 -8.77 -5.87
N MET A 7 -3.97 -7.61 -5.81
CA MET A 7 -2.59 -7.52 -5.31
C MET A 7 -2.41 -6.30 -4.42
N ILE A 8 -1.72 -6.50 -3.30
CA ILE A 8 -1.03 -5.42 -2.60
C ILE A 8 0.38 -5.33 -3.19
N LYS A 9 0.72 -4.15 -3.72
CA LYS A 9 2.05 -3.79 -4.25
C LYS A 9 2.59 -2.58 -3.50
N GLY A 10 3.84 -2.21 -3.77
CA GLY A 10 4.45 -1.01 -3.19
C GLY A 10 5.42 -1.26 -2.06
N GLY A 11 5.72 -2.51 -1.69
CA GLY A 11 6.76 -2.81 -0.68
C GLY A 11 8.14 -2.20 -1.03
N GLY A 12 8.46 -2.10 -2.32
CA GLY A 12 9.66 -1.43 -2.84
C GLY A 12 9.56 0.10 -3.00
N ALA A 13 8.45 0.72 -2.58
CA ALA A 13 8.19 2.17 -2.66
C ALA A 13 7.99 2.78 -4.07
N CYS A 14 7.75 1.96 -5.10
CA CYS A 14 7.49 2.42 -6.47
C CYS A 14 6.01 2.30 -6.92
N LEU A 15 5.06 2.19 -5.97
CA LEU A 15 3.67 1.80 -6.28
C LEU A 15 2.96 2.68 -7.31
N LEU A 16 3.22 4.00 -7.29
CA LEU A 16 2.57 4.94 -8.19
C LEU A 16 2.98 4.68 -9.64
N TRP A 17 4.28 4.60 -9.90
CA TRP A 17 4.80 4.38 -11.26
C TRP A 17 4.48 2.97 -11.76
N GLU A 18 4.58 1.96 -10.90
CA GLU A 18 4.13 0.59 -11.24
C GLU A 18 2.67 0.58 -11.67
N LYS A 19 1.79 1.28 -10.94
CA LYS A 19 0.36 1.36 -11.26
C LYS A 19 0.09 2.14 -12.55
N ILE A 20 0.78 3.24 -12.78
CA ILE A 20 0.67 4.02 -14.03
C ILE A 20 1.05 3.15 -15.24
N ILE A 21 2.19 2.46 -15.18
CA ILE A 21 2.68 1.59 -16.27
C ILE A 21 1.74 0.41 -16.50
N ALA A 22 1.29 -0.24 -15.42
CA ALA A 22 0.35 -1.36 -15.50
C ALA A 22 -0.98 -0.94 -16.15
N HIS A 23 -1.52 0.23 -15.80
CA HIS A 23 -2.76 0.75 -16.37
C HIS A 23 -2.62 1.16 -17.83
N ALA A 24 -1.46 1.70 -18.23
CA ALA A 24 -1.17 2.05 -19.62
C ALA A 24 -0.90 0.82 -20.53
N SER A 25 -0.79 -0.38 -19.96
CA SER A 25 -0.45 -1.60 -20.68
C SER A 25 -1.68 -2.39 -21.11
N LYS A 26 -1.62 -3.05 -22.28
CA LYS A 26 -2.69 -3.97 -22.75
C LYS A 26 -2.85 -5.20 -21.85
N ARG A 27 -1.75 -5.61 -21.20
CA ARG A 27 -1.66 -6.76 -20.29
C ARG A 27 -0.65 -6.42 -19.20
N MET A 28 -0.91 -6.89 -17.99
CA MET A 28 0.02 -6.86 -16.86
C MET A 28 0.20 -8.31 -16.40
N ILE A 29 1.44 -8.77 -16.33
CA ILE A 29 1.81 -10.11 -15.88
C ILE A 29 2.61 -9.96 -14.60
N CYS A 30 2.18 -10.61 -13.52
CA CYS A 30 2.91 -10.65 -12.27
C CYS A 30 3.71 -11.95 -12.19
N VAL A 31 5.01 -11.83 -11.89
CA VAL A 31 5.91 -12.96 -11.62
C VAL A 31 6.25 -12.93 -10.14
N THR A 32 6.05 -14.06 -9.46
CA THR A 32 6.15 -14.17 -8.01
C THR A 32 6.40 -15.61 -7.59
N ASP A 33 6.94 -15.81 -6.39
CA ASP A 33 6.95 -17.10 -5.71
C ASP A 33 5.60 -17.39 -5.04
N GLU A 34 5.40 -18.66 -4.64
CA GLU A 34 4.18 -19.18 -4.03
C GLU A 34 3.84 -18.53 -2.67
N THR A 35 4.82 -17.98 -1.96
CA THR A 35 4.59 -17.34 -0.64
C THR A 35 3.79 -16.05 -0.74
N LYS A 36 3.62 -15.50 -1.94
CA LYS A 36 2.81 -14.31 -2.18
C LYS A 36 1.36 -14.63 -2.53
N ILE A 37 1.00 -15.91 -2.70
CA ILE A 37 -0.39 -16.34 -2.89
C ILE A 37 -1.04 -16.52 -1.53
N VAL A 38 -2.19 -15.88 -1.31
CA VAL A 38 -2.88 -15.86 -0.01
C VAL A 38 -4.38 -15.96 -0.22
N ASP A 39 -5.11 -16.52 0.74
CA ASP A 39 -6.58 -16.58 0.68
C ASP A 39 -7.21 -15.20 0.84
N HIS A 40 -6.62 -14.36 1.70
CA HIS A 40 -7.05 -13.00 2.01
C HIS A 40 -5.86 -12.03 1.95
N LEU A 41 -6.08 -10.82 1.47
CA LEU A 41 -5.06 -9.78 1.41
C LEU A 41 -4.84 -9.15 2.79
N GLY A 42 -3.87 -8.25 2.92
CA GLY A 42 -3.72 -7.38 4.10
C GLY A 42 -2.87 -7.91 5.26
N ALA A 43 -2.43 -9.18 5.22
CA ALA A 43 -1.34 -9.66 6.08
C ALA A 43 -0.05 -8.84 5.85
N PHE A 44 0.25 -8.52 4.58
CA PHE A 44 1.23 -7.49 4.23
C PHE A 44 0.58 -6.09 4.34
N PRO A 45 1.23 -5.10 4.98
CA PRO A 45 0.65 -3.77 5.14
C PRO A 45 0.31 -3.13 3.78
N LEU A 46 -0.85 -2.50 3.69
CA LEU A 46 -1.29 -1.78 2.49
C LEU A 46 -0.53 -0.44 2.38
N PRO A 47 0.35 -0.24 1.38
CA PRO A 47 1.06 1.02 1.21
C PRO A 47 0.14 2.07 0.56
N VAL A 48 0.04 3.24 1.15
CA VAL A 48 -0.70 4.39 0.62
C VAL A 48 0.26 5.56 0.43
N GLU A 49 0.48 5.95 -0.82
CA GLU A 49 1.31 7.11 -1.14
C GLU A 49 0.53 8.41 -0.91
N VAL A 50 1.13 9.36 -0.18
CA VAL A 50 0.51 10.63 0.21
C VAL A 50 1.47 11.79 0.00
N VAL A 51 0.92 12.94 -0.40
CA VAL A 51 1.70 14.19 -0.45
C VAL A 51 2.24 14.54 0.94
N GLN A 52 3.42 15.17 0.98
CA GLN A 52 4.06 15.49 2.26
C GLN A 52 3.29 16.55 3.04
N PHE A 53 2.73 17.55 2.36
CA PHE A 53 1.96 18.60 3.01
C PHE A 53 0.69 18.01 3.63
N GLY A 54 0.53 18.19 4.95
CA GLY A 54 -0.66 17.74 5.66
C GLY A 54 -0.80 16.22 5.79
N TRP A 55 0.27 15.44 5.61
CA TRP A 55 0.21 13.97 5.62
C TRP A 55 -0.45 13.38 6.88
N LYS A 56 -0.28 14.00 8.05
CA LYS A 56 -0.95 13.57 9.30
C LYS A 56 -2.47 13.73 9.24
N GLN A 57 -2.97 14.73 8.52
CA GLN A 57 -4.41 14.88 8.31
C GLN A 57 -4.92 13.81 7.33
N THR A 58 -4.16 13.54 6.26
CA THR A 58 -4.46 12.44 5.34
C THR A 58 -4.46 11.10 6.07
N GLU A 59 -3.51 10.85 6.98
CA GLU A 59 -3.47 9.65 7.83
C GLU A 59 -4.76 9.47 8.63
N ARG A 60 -5.27 10.54 9.27
CA ARG A 60 -6.55 10.51 10.00
C ARG A 60 -7.73 10.17 9.09
N LEU A 61 -7.75 10.72 7.87
CA LEU A 61 -8.80 10.42 6.89
C LEU A 61 -8.73 8.98 6.40
N VAL A 62 -7.52 8.47 6.11
CA VAL A 62 -7.29 7.07 5.74
C VAL A 62 -7.79 6.14 6.86
N ARG A 63 -7.43 6.42 8.11
CA ARG A 63 -7.92 5.67 9.29
C ARG A 63 -9.44 5.64 9.35
N ARG A 64 -10.10 6.78 9.12
CA ARG A 64 -11.56 6.89 9.10
C ARG A 64 -12.17 6.04 7.99
N VAL A 65 -11.67 6.14 6.75
CA VAL A 65 -12.17 5.36 5.61
C VAL A 65 -12.02 3.86 5.87
N LEU A 66 -10.88 3.43 6.41
CA LEU A 66 -10.66 2.03 6.78
C LEU A 66 -11.66 1.55 7.84
N ALA A 67 -11.92 2.36 8.87
CA ALA A 67 -12.91 2.04 9.90
C ALA A 67 -14.36 1.95 9.35
N GLU A 68 -14.73 2.83 8.41
CA GLU A 68 -16.01 2.78 7.69
C GLU A 68 -16.17 1.49 6.87
N HIS A 69 -15.06 0.87 6.45
CA HIS A 69 -15.01 -0.42 5.76
C HIS A 69 -14.75 -1.61 6.71
N GLY A 70 -14.92 -1.43 8.02
CA GLY A 70 -14.82 -2.51 9.01
C GLY A 70 -13.43 -2.74 9.61
N ILE A 71 -12.40 -2.02 9.16
CA ILE A 71 -11.02 -2.15 9.64
C ILE A 71 -10.77 -1.12 10.74
N ARG A 72 -11.20 -1.43 11.97
CA ARG A 72 -11.24 -0.46 13.09
C ARG A 72 -9.90 -0.27 13.80
N GLU A 73 -9.14 -1.34 13.99
CA GLU A 73 -7.87 -1.35 14.74
C GLU A 73 -6.65 -1.28 13.82
N VAL A 74 -6.68 -0.40 12.80
CA VAL A 74 -5.54 -0.27 11.86
C VAL A 74 -4.38 0.48 12.48
N GLN A 75 -3.19 -0.12 12.50
CA GLN A 75 -1.96 0.63 12.75
C GLN A 75 -1.50 1.26 11.43
N ILE A 76 -1.23 2.57 11.43
CA ILE A 76 -0.71 3.29 10.27
C ILE A 76 0.67 3.82 10.63
N ILE A 77 1.68 3.47 9.83
CA ILE A 77 3.07 3.84 10.06
C ILE A 77 3.57 4.57 8.82
N ARG A 78 4.15 5.76 9.01
CA ARG A 78 4.86 6.42 7.91
C ARG A 78 6.15 5.63 7.65
N ARG A 79 6.32 5.15 6.43
CA ARG A 79 7.41 4.24 6.08
C ARG A 79 8.78 4.87 6.32
N GLU A 80 9.63 4.09 6.99
CA GLU A 80 11.02 4.43 7.24
C GLU A 80 11.93 3.29 6.78
N ARG A 81 13.16 3.63 6.39
CA ARG A 81 14.23 2.69 6.04
C ARG A 81 15.52 3.21 6.65
N ASN A 82 16.17 2.40 7.48
CA ASN A 82 17.39 2.77 8.21
C ASN A 82 17.22 4.04 9.09
N GLY A 83 16.03 4.23 9.68
CA GLY A 83 15.73 5.40 10.51
C GLY A 83 15.38 6.67 9.75
N GLU A 84 15.41 6.64 8.41
CA GLU A 84 15.05 7.78 7.57
C GLU A 84 13.70 7.56 6.90
N THR A 85 13.01 8.67 6.64
CA THR A 85 11.73 8.64 5.93
C THR A 85 11.94 8.20 4.49
N VAL A 86 11.16 7.22 4.04
CA VAL A 86 11.15 6.87 2.61
C VAL A 86 10.38 7.93 1.85
N VAL A 87 11.06 8.56 0.89
CA VAL A 87 10.47 9.45 -0.11
C VAL A 87 10.43 8.70 -1.44
N THR A 88 9.27 8.65 -2.09
CA THR A 88 9.10 7.97 -3.39
C THR A 88 9.78 8.74 -4.52
N ASP A 89 9.91 8.12 -5.69
CA ASP A 89 10.42 8.81 -6.89
C ASP A 89 9.57 10.03 -7.28
N SER A 90 8.30 10.08 -6.85
CA SER A 90 7.40 11.23 -7.03
C SER A 90 7.44 12.24 -5.88
N GLY A 91 8.36 12.11 -4.94
CA GLY A 91 8.55 13.07 -3.85
C GLY A 91 7.54 12.95 -2.72
N ASN A 92 6.81 11.83 -2.61
CA ASN A 92 5.74 11.63 -1.63
C ASN A 92 6.18 10.75 -0.46
N PHE A 93 5.39 10.73 0.61
CA PHE A 93 5.53 9.76 1.69
C PHE A 93 4.67 8.52 1.44
N ILE A 94 4.98 7.44 2.14
CA ILE A 94 4.15 6.23 2.17
C ILE A 94 3.65 6.02 3.59
N LEU A 95 2.36 5.74 3.72
CA LEU A 95 1.71 5.26 4.94
C LEU A 95 1.43 3.77 4.78
N ASP A 96 2.09 2.95 5.59
CA ASP A 96 1.85 1.51 5.67
C ASP A 96 0.71 1.24 6.63
N CYS A 97 -0.42 0.79 6.08
CA CYS A 97 -1.64 0.50 6.81
C CYS A 97 -1.70 -1.00 7.13
N HIS A 98 -1.52 -1.36 8.40
CA HIS A 98 -1.60 -2.73 8.89
C HIS A 98 -3.06 -3.11 9.10
N CYS A 99 -3.75 -3.44 8.01
CA CYS A 99 -5.18 -3.74 8.02
C CYS A 99 -5.52 -5.11 8.60
N GLY A 100 -4.57 -6.04 8.65
CA GLY A 100 -4.84 -7.45 8.89
C GLY A 100 -5.50 -8.11 7.68
N PRO A 101 -5.87 -9.40 7.77
CA PRO A 101 -6.56 -10.11 6.69
C PRO A 101 -7.86 -9.42 6.26
N VAL A 102 -8.00 -9.15 4.96
CA VAL A 102 -9.15 -8.51 4.29
C VAL A 102 -9.50 -9.21 2.99
#